data_AF-A0A955L6F9-F1
#
_entry.id   AF-A0A955L6F9-F1
#
_cell.length_a   1.000
_cell.length_b   1.000
_cell.length_c   1.000
_cell.angle_alpha   90.00
_cell.angle_beta   90.00
_cell.angle_gamma   90.00
#
_symmetry.space_group_name_H-M   'P 1'
#
loop_
_entity.id
_entity.type
_entity.pdbx_description
1 polymer ?
#
loop_
_entity_poly.entity_id
_entity_poly.type
_entity_poly.pdbx_seq_one_letter_code
_entity_poly.pdbx_strand_id
1 'polypeptide(L)'
;MGQDRFNIEPQFTENARLIAEKRYLQTDKQGKPTETPKEMFIRISKFIASADLDTSDKKKGYKKPTQKELDETENKFFEIQSSLEFLSGMSLLDRGKEDLVAACYVMPIHDNVESIYGTLANTTVLHRRGAGIGYDFSEIRPEGERVKSTGREASGPISFMRLYDFSSETIMNRGAVRHAGHMGILRIDHPDIDKFITAKQDYTQLTNFNISIAITDEFVKAVQNDTDYELKHDGTVYDKRSAREMLEKVSKSIHRSGEPGFIFIDEVNRHNPTLHVGLMTSTNQCGEQPLLPYEACNLGSVVLNKFVFEDKKDKDIPVDEKINWDRLEYVVTVAAHFLDNTITVAHHLLPQIEEIVKHGNRKIGIGVMGWADMLYELSIPYNSQEALELAEKVMKFINDKG
;
A
#
# COMPACT_ATOMS: atom_id res chain seq x y z
N MET A 1 21.24 21.39 31.60
CA MET A 1 21.22 19.95 31.91
C MET A 1 20.14 19.35 31.04
N GLY A 2 20.54 18.68 29.94
CA GLY A 2 19.60 18.17 28.96
C GLY A 2 18.78 17.05 29.57
N GLN A 3 17.45 17.21 29.55
CA GLN A 3 16.56 16.06 29.77
C GLN A 3 16.94 14.98 28.77
N ASP A 4 17.00 13.73 29.24
CA ASP A 4 17.19 12.57 28.39
C ASP A 4 16.01 12.49 27.42
N ARG A 5 16.21 13.02 26.21
CA ARG A 5 15.14 13.18 25.21
C ARG A 5 14.56 11.82 24.81
N PHE A 6 15.35 10.76 24.83
CA PHE A 6 14.92 9.42 24.42
C PHE A 6 14.74 8.52 25.66
N ASN A 7 13.81 8.88 26.54
CA ASN A 7 13.65 8.24 27.86
C ASN A 7 12.67 7.06 27.90
N ILE A 8 11.95 6.77 26.81
CA ILE A 8 10.99 5.65 26.74
C ILE A 8 11.72 4.37 26.34
N GLU A 9 11.57 3.31 27.14
CA GLU A 9 12.07 1.97 26.81
C GLU A 9 10.96 1.15 26.11
N PRO A 10 11.14 0.77 24.84
CA PRO A 10 10.12 0.04 24.10
C PRO A 10 9.88 -1.36 24.66
N GLN A 11 8.62 -1.67 24.95
CA GLN A 11 8.21 -2.95 25.55
C GLN A 11 7.91 -4.00 24.48
N PHE A 12 8.93 -4.76 24.06
CA PHE A 12 8.78 -5.82 23.07
C PHE A 12 8.48 -7.15 23.76
N THR A 13 7.53 -7.90 23.19
CA THR A 13 7.37 -9.32 23.53
C THR A 13 8.58 -10.12 23.06
N GLU A 14 8.78 -11.32 23.61
CA GLU A 14 9.87 -12.21 23.17
C GLU A 14 9.81 -12.46 21.65
N ASN A 15 8.62 -12.71 21.12
CA ASN A 15 8.41 -12.91 19.68
C ASN A 15 8.74 -11.64 18.88
N ALA A 16 8.30 -10.47 19.33
CA ALA A 16 8.60 -9.20 18.65
C ALA A 16 10.12 -8.95 18.63
N ARG A 17 10.81 -9.26 19.72
CA ARG A 17 12.27 -9.15 19.81
C ARG A 17 12.98 -10.09 18.84
N LEU A 18 12.57 -11.35 18.76
CA LEU A 18 13.14 -12.31 17.80
C LEU A 18 12.93 -11.88 16.35
N ILE A 19 11.77 -11.30 16.02
CA ILE A 19 11.51 -10.76 14.68
C ILE A 19 12.39 -9.54 14.40
N ALA A 20 12.50 -8.62 15.36
CA ALA A 20 13.34 -7.44 15.26
C ALA A 20 14.80 -7.80 15.00
N GLU A 21 15.37 -8.71 15.79
CA GLU A 21 16.76 -9.18 15.64
C GLU A 21 17.02 -9.81 14.26
N LYS A 22 16.05 -10.52 13.69
CA LYS A 22 16.19 -11.16 12.38
C LYS A 22 16.01 -10.20 11.22
N ARG A 23 15.10 -9.22 11.33
CA ARG A 23 14.58 -8.48 10.16
C ARG A 23 14.81 -6.98 10.21
N TYR A 24 14.82 -6.34 11.37
CA TYR A 24 14.78 -4.88 11.47
C TYR A 24 16.07 -4.27 12.03
N LEU A 25 16.67 -4.88 13.05
CA LEU A 25 17.90 -4.37 13.65
C LEU A 25 19.05 -4.40 12.63
N GLN A 26 19.90 -3.38 12.67
CA GLN A 26 21.19 -3.38 12.01
C GLN A 26 22.01 -4.58 12.46
N THR A 27 22.73 -5.20 11.51
CA THR A 27 23.57 -6.36 11.76
C THR A 27 24.99 -6.15 11.24
N ASP A 28 25.94 -6.80 11.89
CA ASP A 28 27.32 -6.89 11.37
C ASP A 28 27.40 -7.79 10.12
N LYS A 29 28.63 -8.02 9.62
CA LYS A 29 28.88 -8.87 8.45
C LYS A 29 28.53 -10.35 8.70
N GLN A 30 28.38 -10.76 9.95
CA GLN A 30 28.04 -12.11 10.39
C GLN A 30 26.53 -12.25 10.67
N GLY A 31 25.75 -11.17 10.50
CA GLY A 31 24.30 -11.18 10.72
C GLY A 31 23.91 -11.02 12.19
N LYS A 32 24.83 -10.65 13.08
CA LYS A 32 24.52 -10.42 14.50
C LYS A 32 24.01 -8.99 14.70
N PRO A 33 22.93 -8.78 15.48
CA PRO A 33 22.44 -7.44 15.79
C PRO A 33 23.51 -6.54 16.44
N THR A 34 23.63 -5.31 15.96
CA THR A 34 24.55 -4.27 16.44
C THR A 34 23.85 -3.11 17.13
N GLU A 35 22.53 -3.12 17.17
CA GLU A 35 21.69 -2.13 17.85
C GLU A 35 20.58 -2.83 18.63
N THR A 36 20.05 -2.14 19.65
CA THR A 36 18.85 -2.51 20.41
C THR A 36 17.59 -1.92 19.76
N PRO A 37 16.37 -2.40 20.11
CA PRO A 37 15.13 -1.80 19.61
C PRO A 37 15.01 -0.30 19.89
N LYS A 38 15.49 0.17 21.06
CA LYS A 38 15.53 1.60 21.39
C LYS A 38 16.47 2.37 20.46
N GLU A 39 17.69 1.87 20.24
CA GLU A 39 18.66 2.49 19.33
C GLU A 39 18.15 2.52 17.89
N MET A 40 17.45 1.47 17.44
CA MET A 40 16.75 1.43 16.16
C MET A 40 15.73 2.57 16.03
N PHE A 41 14.85 2.77 17.02
CA PHE A 41 13.88 3.87 16.99
C PHE A 41 14.53 5.25 17.07
N ILE A 42 15.63 5.42 17.82
CA ILE A 42 16.40 6.67 17.83
C ILE A 42 16.95 6.96 16.42
N ARG A 43 17.56 5.95 15.78
CA ARG A 43 18.12 6.07 14.43
C ARG A 43 17.05 6.44 13.42
N ILE A 44 15.92 5.73 13.40
CA ILE A 44 14.79 5.99 12.51
C ILE A 44 14.27 7.43 12.72
N SER A 45 14.04 7.82 13.97
CA SER A 45 13.47 9.14 14.29
C SER A 45 14.38 10.28 13.82
N LYS A 46 15.69 10.15 14.02
CA LYS A 46 16.68 11.11 13.51
C LYS A 46 16.72 11.17 11.99
N PHE A 47 16.73 10.00 11.34
CA PHE A 47 16.79 9.93 9.89
C PHE A 47 15.55 10.55 9.24
N ILE A 48 14.35 10.21 9.71
CA ILE A 48 13.10 10.78 9.18
C ILE A 48 12.98 12.28 9.52
N ALA A 49 13.35 12.70 10.73
CA ALA A 49 13.34 14.13 11.09
C ALA A 49 14.30 14.97 10.24
N SER A 50 15.37 14.39 9.69
CA SER A 50 16.31 15.10 8.81
C SER A 50 15.65 15.67 7.55
N ALA A 51 14.48 15.15 7.15
CA ALA A 51 13.65 15.72 6.09
C ALA A 51 13.29 17.19 6.32
N ASP A 52 13.09 17.61 7.59
CA ASP A 52 12.74 18.99 7.93
C ASP A 52 13.88 19.99 7.57
N LEU A 53 15.09 19.48 7.33
CA LEU A 53 16.23 20.29 6.88
C LEU A 53 16.28 20.46 5.36
N ASP A 54 15.47 19.72 4.61
CA ASP A 54 15.42 19.82 3.16
C ASP A 54 14.86 21.19 2.74
N THR A 55 15.64 21.87 1.89
CA THR A 55 15.31 23.18 1.33
C THR A 55 15.37 23.18 -0.19
N SER A 56 15.35 21.99 -0.79
CA SER A 56 15.33 21.77 -2.23
C SER A 56 14.12 22.45 -2.89
N ASP A 57 12.96 22.47 -2.23
CA ASP A 57 11.77 23.18 -2.68
C ASP A 57 11.86 24.69 -2.37
N LYS A 58 12.55 25.41 -3.25
CA LYS A 58 12.73 26.88 -3.18
C LYS A 58 11.42 27.66 -3.28
N LYS A 59 10.29 27.05 -3.68
CA LYS A 59 9.02 27.76 -3.88
C LYS A 59 8.28 28.05 -2.58
N LYS A 60 8.58 27.34 -1.50
CA LYS A 60 7.74 27.36 -0.29
C LYS A 60 8.20 28.30 0.82
N GLY A 61 9.25 29.10 0.62
CA GLY A 61 9.68 30.10 1.61
C GLY A 61 9.98 29.52 3.00
N TYR A 62 10.32 28.23 3.08
CA TYR A 62 10.51 27.52 4.34
C TYR A 62 11.68 28.11 5.14
N LYS A 63 11.40 28.41 6.41
CA LYS A 63 12.43 28.69 7.39
C LYS A 63 13.02 27.36 7.84
N LYS A 64 14.34 27.18 7.67
CA LYS A 64 15.04 26.02 8.25
C LYS A 64 14.77 25.96 9.76
N PRO A 65 14.40 24.78 10.29
CA PRO A 65 14.19 24.64 11.73
C PRO A 65 15.50 24.93 12.47
N THR A 66 15.35 25.50 13.66
CA THR A 66 16.43 25.56 14.64
C THR A 66 16.77 24.14 15.13
N GLN A 67 17.96 23.96 15.69
CA GLN A 67 18.33 22.67 16.29
C GLN A 67 17.33 22.23 17.37
N LYS A 68 16.76 23.18 18.11
CA LYS A 68 15.75 22.89 19.13
C LYS A 68 14.45 22.35 18.52
N GLU A 69 13.96 22.95 17.44
CA GLU A 69 12.76 22.48 16.74
C GLU A 69 12.99 21.09 16.13
N LEU A 70 14.18 20.83 15.55
CA LEU A 70 14.53 19.51 15.05
C LEU A 70 14.60 18.47 16.17
N ASP A 71 15.23 18.80 17.30
CA ASP A 71 15.31 17.93 18.49
C ASP A 71 13.91 17.59 19.03
N GLU A 72 12.96 18.53 18.97
CA GLU A 72 11.56 18.31 19.33
C GLU A 72 10.87 17.37 18.35
N THR A 73 11.06 17.51 17.04
CA THR A 73 10.55 16.57 16.03
C THR A 73 11.11 15.16 16.25
N GLU A 74 12.44 15.02 16.41
CA GLU A 74 13.09 13.74 16.70
C GLU A 74 12.47 13.05 17.92
N ASN A 75 12.21 13.82 18.98
CA ASN A 75 11.63 13.29 20.20
C ASN A 75 10.19 12.80 19.98
N LYS A 76 9.34 13.58 19.30
CA LYS A 76 7.96 13.19 18.99
C LYS A 76 7.91 11.90 18.18
N PHE A 77 8.75 11.78 17.14
CA PHE A 77 8.85 10.57 16.31
C PHE A 77 9.33 9.36 17.10
N PHE A 78 10.28 9.56 18.02
CA PHE A 78 10.75 8.49 18.88
C PHE A 78 9.69 8.06 19.88
N GLU A 79 8.97 9.01 20.47
CA GLU A 79 7.95 8.78 21.49
C GLU A 79 6.84 7.85 20.99
N ILE A 80 6.23 8.17 19.85
CA ILE A 80 5.08 7.41 19.32
C ILE A 80 5.48 6.00 18.85
N GLN A 81 6.73 5.84 18.38
CA GLN A 81 7.26 4.54 17.96
C GLN A 81 7.70 3.68 19.15
N SER A 82 8.43 4.26 20.10
CA SER A 82 8.91 3.53 21.29
C SER A 82 7.77 3.15 22.24
N SER A 83 6.68 3.93 22.24
CA SER A 83 5.44 3.57 22.96
C SER A 83 4.61 2.51 22.22
N LEU A 84 5.02 2.13 21.00
CA LEU A 84 4.29 1.22 20.11
C LEU A 84 2.87 1.70 19.79
N GLU A 85 2.66 3.03 19.75
CA GLU A 85 1.38 3.66 19.40
C GLU A 85 1.25 3.86 17.89
N PHE A 86 2.39 3.98 17.19
CA PHE A 86 2.46 4.07 15.74
C PHE A 86 3.69 3.32 15.22
N LEU A 87 3.53 2.59 14.12
CA LEU A 87 4.65 1.93 13.42
C LEU A 87 4.51 2.09 11.90
N SER A 88 5.60 2.40 11.22
CA SER A 88 5.70 2.33 9.76
C SER A 88 6.57 1.16 9.34
N GLY A 89 6.01 0.21 8.58
CA GLY A 89 6.75 -0.94 8.10
C GLY A 89 7.93 -0.56 7.18
N MET A 90 7.82 0.57 6.48
CA MET A 90 8.88 1.09 5.61
C MET A 90 10.06 1.61 6.42
N SER A 91 9.81 2.45 7.44
CA SER A 91 10.87 3.03 8.25
C SER A 91 11.63 1.98 9.07
N LEU A 92 10.94 0.93 9.53
CA LEU A 92 11.56 -0.19 10.24
C LEU A 92 12.54 -1.01 9.39
N LEU A 93 12.35 -1.04 8.07
CA LEU A 93 13.24 -1.75 7.14
C LEU A 93 14.49 -0.94 6.80
N ASP A 94 14.52 0.37 7.10
CA ASP A 94 15.72 1.17 6.91
C ASP A 94 16.82 0.72 7.89
N ARG A 95 17.98 0.37 7.33
CA ARG A 95 19.19 0.00 8.07
C ARG A 95 20.30 1.04 7.91
N GLY A 96 19.97 2.27 7.50
CA GLY A 96 20.87 3.43 7.51
C GLY A 96 21.89 3.49 6.36
N LYS A 97 21.58 2.92 5.19
CA LYS A 97 22.46 2.92 3.99
C LYS A 97 21.73 3.36 2.70
N GLU A 98 20.95 4.44 2.76
CA GLU A 98 20.12 4.89 1.62
C GLU A 98 19.11 3.80 1.15
N ASP A 99 18.58 3.05 2.13
CA ASP A 99 17.76 1.85 1.90
C ASP A 99 16.27 2.10 2.08
N LEU A 100 15.84 3.33 2.45
CA LEU A 100 14.42 3.66 2.55
C LEU A 100 13.79 3.73 1.15
N VAL A 101 13.19 2.63 0.74
CA VAL A 101 12.44 2.47 -0.50
C VAL A 101 11.00 2.14 -0.13
N ALA A 102 10.04 2.69 -0.87
CA ALA A 102 8.64 2.44 -0.58
C ALA A 102 8.28 0.95 -0.71
N ALA A 103 7.30 0.52 0.08
CA ALA A 103 6.95 -0.89 0.16
C ALA A 103 6.29 -1.39 -1.14
N CYS A 104 5.50 -0.54 -1.79
CA CYS A 104 4.82 -0.90 -3.02
C CYS A 104 4.72 0.28 -4.00
N TYR A 105 4.51 -0.03 -5.29
CA TYR A 105 4.30 0.93 -6.36
C TYR A 105 3.21 0.47 -7.32
N VAL A 106 2.67 1.37 -8.14
CA VAL A 106 1.94 1.02 -9.37
C VAL A 106 2.75 1.45 -10.58
N MET A 107 2.87 0.57 -11.57
CA MET A 107 3.63 0.84 -12.79
C MET A 107 2.72 0.74 -14.02
N PRO A 108 2.82 1.68 -14.97
CA PRO A 108 1.98 1.63 -16.18
C PRO A 108 2.47 0.56 -17.15
N ILE A 109 1.54 -0.06 -17.86
CA ILE A 109 1.80 -0.95 -18.98
C ILE A 109 0.93 -0.48 -20.15
N HIS A 110 1.60 -0.02 -21.21
CA HIS A 110 0.94 0.41 -22.44
C HIS A 110 1.08 -0.68 -23.53
N ASP A 111 0.20 -0.65 -24.51
CA ASP A 111 0.08 -1.65 -25.57
C ASP A 111 1.16 -1.54 -26.67
N ASN A 112 2.43 -1.59 -26.26
CA ASN A 112 3.61 -1.66 -27.11
C ASN A 112 4.76 -2.38 -26.39
N VAL A 113 5.66 -2.98 -27.17
CA VAL A 113 6.75 -3.81 -26.65
C VAL A 113 7.72 -3.01 -25.79
N GLU A 114 8.00 -1.76 -26.16
CA GLU A 114 8.88 -0.86 -25.43
C GLU A 114 8.36 -0.60 -24.01
N SER A 115 7.06 -0.36 -23.85
CA SER A 115 6.43 -0.18 -22.54
C SER A 115 6.39 -1.50 -21.75
N ILE A 116 5.97 -2.60 -22.37
CA ILE A 116 5.84 -3.90 -21.69
C ILE A 116 7.19 -4.35 -21.13
N TYR A 117 8.26 -4.30 -21.92
CA TYR A 117 9.58 -4.73 -21.47
C TYR A 117 10.31 -3.66 -20.65
N GLY A 118 10.06 -2.37 -20.92
CA GLY A 118 10.58 -1.27 -20.11
C GLY A 118 10.05 -1.30 -18.68
N THR A 119 8.74 -1.53 -18.52
CA THR A 119 8.11 -1.71 -17.20
C THR A 119 8.60 -2.97 -16.50
N LEU A 120 8.89 -4.06 -17.23
CA LEU A 120 9.49 -5.27 -16.66
C LEU A 120 10.91 -4.99 -16.12
N ALA A 121 11.72 -4.24 -16.86
CA ALA A 121 13.05 -3.83 -16.41
C ALA A 121 12.98 -2.93 -15.16
N ASN A 122 12.08 -1.95 -15.15
CA ASN A 122 11.84 -1.10 -13.98
C ASN A 122 11.36 -1.91 -12.76
N THR A 123 10.42 -2.83 -12.97
CA THR A 123 9.92 -3.78 -11.96
C THR A 123 11.07 -4.56 -11.35
N THR A 124 12.01 -5.05 -12.16
CA THR A 124 13.19 -5.81 -11.70
C THR A 124 14.03 -5.00 -10.70
N VAL A 125 14.24 -3.70 -10.98
CA VAL A 125 14.98 -2.79 -10.09
C VAL A 125 14.27 -2.63 -8.75
N LEU A 126 12.94 -2.46 -8.77
CA LEU A 126 12.12 -2.29 -7.56
C LEU A 126 12.02 -3.59 -6.74
N HIS A 127 11.82 -4.73 -7.40
CA HIS A 127 11.76 -6.06 -6.78
C HIS A 127 13.07 -6.45 -6.10
N ARG A 128 14.22 -6.05 -6.64
CA ARG A 128 15.53 -6.27 -5.97
C ARG A 128 15.59 -5.60 -4.59
N ARG A 129 14.89 -4.48 -4.41
CA ARG A 129 14.72 -3.79 -3.12
C ARG A 129 13.53 -4.30 -2.31
N GLY A 130 12.81 -5.30 -2.82
CA GLY A 130 11.69 -5.94 -2.16
C GLY A 130 10.35 -5.21 -2.32
N ALA A 131 10.21 -4.25 -3.23
CA ALA A 131 8.93 -3.57 -3.40
C ALA A 131 7.90 -4.46 -4.13
N GLY A 132 6.64 -4.45 -3.70
CA GLY A 132 5.53 -5.11 -4.44
C GLY A 132 4.93 -4.18 -5.48
N ILE A 133 4.48 -4.70 -6.62
CA ILE A 133 4.10 -3.85 -7.77
C ILE A 133 2.71 -4.17 -8.29
N GLY A 134 1.90 -3.14 -8.48
CA GLY A 134 0.61 -3.22 -9.15
C GLY A 134 0.66 -2.79 -10.60
N TYR A 135 -0.20 -3.41 -11.42
CA TYR A 135 -0.35 -3.12 -12.84
C TYR A 135 -1.82 -3.10 -13.23
N ASP A 136 -2.14 -2.28 -14.21
CA ASP A 136 -3.36 -2.43 -15.01
C ASP A 136 -2.95 -2.96 -16.39
N PHE A 137 -3.42 -4.16 -16.73
CA PHE A 137 -3.15 -4.81 -18.01
C PHE A 137 -4.24 -4.52 -19.06
N SER A 138 -5.24 -3.69 -18.74
CA SER A 138 -6.41 -3.48 -19.59
C SER A 138 -6.12 -2.72 -20.89
N GLU A 139 -4.99 -2.00 -20.96
CA GLU A 139 -4.55 -1.38 -22.21
C GLU A 139 -4.04 -2.42 -23.22
N ILE A 140 -3.48 -3.54 -22.75
CA ILE A 140 -2.92 -4.58 -23.62
C ILE A 140 -4.01 -5.17 -24.49
N ARG A 141 -3.80 -5.20 -25.80
CA ARG A 141 -4.79 -5.73 -26.75
C ARG A 141 -5.14 -7.20 -26.48
N PRO A 142 -6.36 -7.65 -26.80
CA PRO A 142 -6.79 -9.02 -26.61
C PRO A 142 -5.97 -10.04 -27.38
N GLU A 143 -5.90 -11.26 -26.85
CA GLU A 143 -5.34 -12.41 -27.54
C GLU A 143 -6.06 -12.66 -28.87
N GLY A 144 -5.29 -12.93 -29.93
CA GLY A 144 -5.82 -13.12 -31.28
C GLY A 144 -6.00 -11.83 -32.08
N GLU A 145 -5.93 -10.64 -31.45
CA GLU A 145 -6.00 -9.38 -32.19
C GLU A 145 -4.81 -9.24 -33.15
N ARG A 146 -5.04 -8.79 -34.39
CA ARG A 146 -4.00 -8.70 -35.41
C ARG A 146 -3.08 -7.50 -35.18
N VAL A 147 -1.79 -7.77 -35.00
CA VAL A 147 -0.76 -6.75 -34.82
C VAL A 147 -0.36 -6.14 -36.16
N LYS A 148 -0.60 -4.83 -36.34
CA LYS A 148 -0.35 -4.10 -37.60
C LYS A 148 1.08 -4.23 -38.13
N SER A 149 2.09 -4.21 -37.26
CA SER A 149 3.51 -4.21 -37.64
C SER A 149 4.04 -5.57 -38.10
N THR A 150 3.56 -6.66 -37.52
CA THR A 150 4.03 -8.04 -37.82
C THR A 150 3.03 -8.84 -38.65
N GLY A 151 1.77 -8.40 -38.70
CA GLY A 151 0.65 -9.11 -39.32
C GLY A 151 0.18 -10.36 -38.58
N ARG A 152 0.79 -10.69 -37.42
CA ARG A 152 0.49 -11.87 -36.58
C ARG A 152 -0.50 -11.54 -35.47
N GLU A 153 -1.03 -12.59 -34.85
CA GLU A 153 -1.94 -12.50 -33.70
C GLU A 153 -1.19 -12.12 -32.41
N ALA A 154 -1.85 -11.30 -31.58
CA ALA A 154 -1.35 -10.89 -30.28
C ALA A 154 -1.50 -12.00 -29.23
N SER A 155 -0.61 -12.03 -28.25
CA SER A 155 -0.62 -13.02 -27.18
C SER A 155 -1.59 -12.71 -26.02
N GLY A 156 -2.12 -11.49 -25.96
CA GLY A 156 -3.03 -11.03 -24.90
C GLY A 156 -2.36 -10.74 -23.55
N PRO A 157 -3.10 -10.09 -22.62
CA PRO A 157 -2.58 -9.66 -21.32
C PRO A 157 -2.08 -10.81 -20.44
N ILE A 158 -2.81 -11.93 -20.37
CA ILE A 158 -2.46 -13.06 -19.49
C ILE A 158 -1.08 -13.64 -19.86
N SER A 159 -0.73 -13.65 -21.15
CA SER A 159 0.60 -14.13 -21.59
C SER A 159 1.73 -13.24 -21.08
N PHE A 160 1.54 -11.92 -21.05
CA PHE A 160 2.54 -11.00 -20.49
C PHE A 160 2.58 -11.06 -18.96
N MET A 161 1.45 -11.29 -18.29
CA MET A 161 1.44 -11.54 -16.84
C MET A 161 2.32 -12.74 -16.46
N ARG A 162 2.27 -13.83 -17.24
CA ARG A 162 3.16 -15.01 -17.04
C ARG A 162 4.65 -14.66 -17.19
N LEU A 163 4.98 -13.75 -18.11
CA LEU A 163 6.36 -13.25 -18.25
C LEU A 163 6.82 -12.50 -16.99
N TYR A 164 5.96 -11.64 -16.44
CA TYR A 164 6.24 -10.89 -15.22
C TYR A 164 6.38 -11.82 -14.00
N ASP A 165 5.50 -12.82 -13.89
CA ASP A 165 5.52 -13.83 -12.84
C ASP A 165 6.83 -14.64 -12.83
N PHE A 166 7.26 -15.12 -14.00
CA PHE A 166 8.52 -15.84 -14.15
C PHE A 166 9.76 -14.97 -13.85
N SER A 167 9.71 -13.70 -14.25
CA SER A 167 10.79 -12.75 -13.96
C SER A 167 10.95 -12.51 -12.46
N SER A 168 9.84 -12.34 -11.72
CA SER A 168 9.88 -12.19 -10.26
C SER A 168 10.50 -13.39 -9.56
N GLU A 169 10.12 -14.60 -9.94
CA GLU A 169 10.64 -15.84 -9.33
C GLU A 169 12.17 -15.88 -9.41
N THR A 170 12.72 -15.50 -10.56
CA THR A 170 14.18 -15.49 -10.78
C THR A 170 14.91 -14.51 -9.86
N ILE A 171 14.33 -13.34 -9.61
CA ILE A 171 14.92 -12.29 -8.76
C ILE A 171 14.76 -12.64 -7.28
N MET A 172 13.57 -13.11 -6.89
CA MET A 172 13.21 -13.39 -5.51
C MET A 172 14.00 -14.58 -4.94
N ASN A 173 14.26 -15.60 -5.75
CA ASN A 173 15.01 -16.78 -5.31
C ASN A 173 16.51 -16.55 -5.12
N ARG A 174 17.09 -15.44 -5.61
CA ARG A 174 18.55 -15.26 -5.66
C ARG A 174 19.08 -13.86 -5.33
N GLY A 175 18.26 -12.85 -5.01
CA GLY A 175 18.80 -11.51 -4.76
C GLY A 175 17.89 -10.43 -4.14
N ALA A 176 16.65 -10.72 -3.78
CA ALA A 176 15.75 -9.75 -3.15
C ALA A 176 15.87 -9.74 -1.62
N VAL A 177 15.69 -8.56 -1.01
CA VAL A 177 15.71 -8.37 0.46
C VAL A 177 14.48 -9.02 1.12
N ARG A 178 13.36 -9.13 0.40
CA ARG A 178 12.15 -9.86 0.80
C ARG A 178 11.41 -10.38 -0.44
N HIS A 179 10.56 -11.39 -0.24
CA HIS A 179 9.62 -11.84 -1.26
C HIS A 179 8.57 -10.74 -1.47
N ALA A 180 8.63 -10.08 -2.62
CA ALA A 180 7.59 -9.16 -3.08
C ALA A 180 6.63 -9.90 -4.00
N GLY A 181 5.44 -9.39 -4.26
CA GLY A 181 4.58 -9.96 -5.28
C GLY A 181 3.92 -8.86 -6.09
N HIS A 182 3.05 -9.29 -6.99
CA HIS A 182 2.40 -8.43 -7.95
C HIS A 182 0.91 -8.28 -7.64
N MET A 183 0.33 -7.15 -8.05
CA MET A 183 -1.12 -7.02 -8.27
C MET A 183 -1.35 -6.89 -9.77
N GLY A 184 -2.15 -7.79 -10.34
CA GLY A 184 -2.58 -7.74 -11.73
C GLY A 184 -4.04 -7.37 -11.82
N ILE A 185 -4.35 -6.27 -12.49
CA ILE A 185 -5.72 -5.83 -12.72
C ILE A 185 -6.09 -5.93 -14.19
N LEU A 186 -7.31 -6.37 -14.46
CA LEU A 186 -7.93 -6.31 -15.77
C LEU A 186 -9.37 -5.79 -15.61
N ARG A 187 -9.78 -4.86 -16.46
CA ARG A 187 -11.15 -4.32 -16.45
C ARG A 187 -12.16 -5.36 -16.89
N ILE A 188 -13.35 -5.29 -16.29
CA ILE A 188 -14.46 -6.22 -16.54
C ILE A 188 -14.96 -6.20 -17.99
N ASP A 189 -14.75 -5.11 -18.73
CA ASP A 189 -15.07 -4.97 -20.15
C ASP A 189 -14.01 -5.52 -21.10
N HIS A 190 -12.85 -5.96 -20.61
CA HIS A 190 -11.79 -6.45 -21.48
C HIS A 190 -12.20 -7.78 -22.17
N PRO A 191 -11.97 -7.96 -23.49
CA PRO A 191 -12.36 -9.19 -24.20
C PRO A 191 -11.76 -10.50 -23.66
N ASP A 192 -10.58 -10.46 -23.03
CA ASP A 192 -9.98 -11.62 -22.36
C ASP A 192 -10.41 -11.83 -20.90
N ILE A 193 -11.42 -11.09 -20.41
CA ILE A 193 -11.86 -11.17 -19.00
C ILE A 193 -12.23 -12.59 -18.58
N ASP A 194 -12.82 -13.37 -19.47
CA ASP A 194 -13.21 -14.74 -19.21
C ASP A 194 -12.04 -15.67 -18.90
N LYS A 195 -10.88 -15.44 -19.54
CA LYS A 195 -9.64 -16.18 -19.28
C LYS A 195 -9.00 -15.69 -17.99
N PHE A 196 -9.02 -14.38 -17.77
CA PHE A 196 -8.48 -13.74 -16.56
C PHE A 196 -9.18 -14.24 -15.30
N ILE A 197 -10.52 -14.32 -15.30
CA ILE A 197 -11.32 -14.84 -14.17
C ILE A 197 -10.85 -16.22 -13.73
N THR A 198 -10.49 -17.09 -14.68
CA THR A 198 -10.08 -18.47 -14.40
C THR A 198 -8.57 -18.66 -14.38
N ALA A 199 -7.76 -17.60 -14.53
CA ALA A 199 -6.32 -17.72 -14.78
C ALA A 199 -5.56 -18.44 -13.66
N LYS A 200 -6.01 -18.28 -12.41
CA LYS A 200 -5.41 -18.92 -11.22
C LYS A 200 -6.10 -20.21 -10.78
N GLN A 201 -6.98 -20.77 -11.61
CA GLN A 201 -7.49 -22.14 -11.40
C GLN A 201 -6.46 -23.20 -11.79
N ASP A 202 -5.43 -22.81 -12.56
CA ASP A 202 -4.16 -23.52 -12.66
C ASP A 202 -3.21 -22.98 -11.59
N TYR A 203 -3.03 -23.74 -10.51
CA TYR A 203 -2.20 -23.35 -9.37
C TYR A 203 -0.69 -23.27 -9.68
N THR A 204 -0.27 -23.61 -10.90
CA THR A 204 1.12 -23.50 -11.35
C THR A 204 1.44 -22.17 -12.03
N GLN A 205 0.44 -21.33 -12.28
CA GLN A 205 0.60 -20.06 -12.99
C GLN A 205 0.26 -18.87 -12.11
N LEU A 206 0.92 -17.74 -12.35
CA LEU A 206 0.64 -16.47 -11.67
C LEU A 206 0.77 -16.62 -10.15
N THR A 207 1.75 -17.41 -9.70
CA THR A 207 1.91 -17.78 -8.29
C THR A 207 2.40 -16.60 -7.44
N ASN A 208 3.05 -15.62 -8.07
CA ASN A 208 3.51 -14.39 -7.43
C ASN A 208 2.55 -13.20 -7.66
N PHE A 209 1.39 -13.42 -8.29
CA PHE A 209 0.36 -12.40 -8.49
C PHE A 209 -0.80 -12.58 -7.53
N ASN A 210 -1.26 -11.50 -6.93
CA ASN A 210 -2.68 -11.33 -6.65
C ASN A 210 -3.35 -10.79 -7.92
N ILE A 211 -4.58 -11.21 -8.22
CA ILE A 211 -5.36 -10.70 -9.35
C ILE A 211 -6.70 -10.13 -8.90
N SER A 212 -7.09 -9.00 -9.48
CA SER A 212 -8.39 -8.35 -9.23
C SER A 212 -9.01 -7.83 -10.52
N ILE A 213 -10.34 -7.80 -10.56
CA ILE A 213 -11.08 -7.22 -11.68
C ILE A 213 -11.40 -5.76 -11.37
N ALA A 214 -11.08 -4.87 -12.29
CA ALA A 214 -11.56 -3.49 -12.24
C ALA A 214 -13.04 -3.43 -12.69
N ILE A 215 -13.93 -3.24 -11.71
CA ILE A 215 -15.38 -3.15 -11.88
C ILE A 215 -15.79 -1.70 -12.15
N THR A 216 -16.61 -1.51 -13.17
CA THR A 216 -17.19 -0.22 -13.55
C THR A 216 -18.61 -0.05 -13.01
N ASP A 217 -19.05 1.19 -12.86
CA ASP A 217 -20.44 1.53 -12.54
C ASP A 217 -21.41 1.00 -13.62
N GLU A 218 -20.95 0.97 -14.89
CA GLU A 218 -21.70 0.42 -16.03
C GLU A 218 -22.02 -1.07 -15.82
N PHE A 219 -21.02 -1.86 -15.41
CA PHE A 219 -21.20 -3.28 -15.12
C PHE A 219 -22.13 -3.52 -13.93
N VAL A 220 -21.95 -2.75 -12.84
CA VAL A 220 -22.83 -2.84 -11.66
C VAL A 220 -24.29 -2.59 -12.04
N LYS A 221 -24.56 -1.56 -12.85
CA LYS A 221 -25.91 -1.27 -13.37
C LYS A 221 -26.44 -2.40 -14.26
N ALA A 222 -25.60 -2.97 -15.12
CA ALA A 222 -26.00 -4.08 -15.98
C ALA A 222 -26.39 -5.33 -15.17
N VAL A 223 -25.64 -5.65 -14.11
CA VAL A 223 -25.99 -6.75 -13.18
C VAL A 223 -27.32 -6.48 -12.47
N GLN A 224 -27.52 -5.26 -11.96
CA GLN A 224 -28.75 -4.89 -11.23
C GLN A 224 -29.99 -4.96 -12.11
N ASN A 225 -29.86 -4.56 -13.38
CA ASN A 225 -30.95 -4.54 -14.35
C ASN A 225 -31.10 -5.84 -15.16
N ASP A 226 -30.24 -6.84 -14.90
CA ASP A 226 -30.22 -8.12 -15.61
C ASP A 226 -30.06 -7.95 -17.14
N THR A 227 -29.15 -7.08 -17.56
CA THR A 227 -28.89 -6.79 -18.98
C THR A 227 -27.57 -7.38 -19.46
N ASP A 228 -27.42 -7.44 -20.78
CA ASP A 228 -26.12 -7.72 -21.40
C ASP A 228 -25.12 -6.58 -21.14
N TYR A 229 -23.84 -6.93 -21.20
CA TYR A 229 -22.68 -6.07 -21.04
C TYR A 229 -21.73 -6.27 -22.22
N GLU A 230 -21.14 -5.18 -22.71
CA GLU A 230 -20.23 -5.17 -23.85
C GLU A 230 -18.79 -5.46 -23.43
N LEU A 231 -18.18 -6.45 -24.09
CA LEU A 231 -16.75 -6.66 -24.03
C LEU A 231 -16.09 -5.84 -25.15
N LYS A 232 -15.26 -4.88 -24.78
CA LYS A 232 -14.70 -3.86 -25.67
C LYS A 232 -13.24 -3.57 -25.35
N HIS A 233 -12.48 -3.26 -26.40
CA HIS A 233 -11.10 -2.76 -26.30
C HIS A 233 -10.85 -1.72 -27.40
N ASP A 234 -10.19 -0.62 -27.05
CA ASP A 234 -9.93 0.54 -27.94
C ASP A 234 -11.15 1.00 -28.76
N GLY A 235 -12.32 1.07 -28.10
CA GLY A 235 -13.60 1.47 -28.71
C GLY A 235 -14.26 0.41 -29.61
N THR A 236 -13.62 -0.74 -29.84
CA THR A 236 -14.17 -1.84 -30.62
C THR A 236 -14.91 -2.82 -29.70
N VAL A 237 -16.18 -3.10 -30.00
CA VAL A 237 -16.95 -4.14 -29.30
C VAL A 237 -16.63 -5.50 -29.92
N TYR A 238 -16.10 -6.39 -29.11
CA TYR A 238 -15.76 -7.76 -29.49
C TYR A 238 -16.92 -8.72 -29.24
N ASP A 239 -17.66 -8.51 -28.16
CA ASP A 239 -18.73 -9.41 -27.77
C ASP A 239 -19.75 -8.76 -26.82
N LYS A 240 -20.88 -9.46 -26.59
CA LYS A 240 -21.88 -9.13 -25.58
C LYS A 240 -22.19 -10.37 -24.73
N ARG A 241 -22.35 -10.18 -23.42
CA ARG A 241 -22.62 -11.26 -22.46
C ARG A 241 -23.57 -10.81 -21.38
N SER A 242 -24.34 -11.74 -20.82
CA SER A 242 -25.14 -11.46 -19.63
C SER A 242 -24.24 -11.02 -18.48
N ALA A 243 -24.48 -9.83 -17.93
CA ALA A 243 -23.72 -9.32 -16.80
C ALA A 243 -23.87 -10.23 -15.56
N ARG A 244 -25.04 -10.85 -15.39
CA ARG A 244 -25.31 -11.80 -14.30
C ARG A 244 -24.48 -13.07 -14.45
N GLU A 245 -24.42 -13.66 -15.65
CA GLU A 245 -23.61 -14.85 -15.89
C GLU A 245 -22.12 -14.57 -15.68
N MET A 246 -21.64 -13.39 -16.11
CA MET A 246 -20.27 -12.95 -15.84
C MET A 246 -20.00 -12.87 -14.33
N LEU A 247 -20.87 -12.23 -13.55
CA LEU A 247 -20.72 -12.14 -12.09
C LEU A 247 -20.76 -13.53 -11.42
N GLU A 248 -21.65 -14.41 -11.84
CA GLU A 248 -21.71 -15.78 -11.34
C GLU A 248 -20.42 -16.56 -11.61
N LYS A 249 -19.81 -16.36 -12.79
CA LYS A 249 -18.53 -16.97 -13.13
C LYS A 249 -17.41 -16.46 -12.21
N VAL A 250 -17.37 -15.15 -11.92
CA VAL A 250 -16.43 -14.58 -10.95
C VAL A 250 -16.63 -15.19 -9.57
N SER A 251 -17.87 -15.25 -9.08
CA SER A 251 -18.21 -15.83 -7.78
C SER A 251 -17.76 -17.29 -7.65
N LYS A 252 -17.99 -18.11 -8.69
CA LYS A 252 -17.52 -19.51 -8.74
C LYS A 252 -15.99 -19.59 -8.71
N SER A 253 -15.29 -18.67 -9.36
CA SER A 253 -13.81 -18.62 -9.32
C SER A 253 -13.29 -18.27 -7.93
N ILE A 254 -13.85 -17.22 -7.30
CA ILE A 254 -13.50 -16.81 -5.93
C ILE A 254 -13.75 -17.95 -4.95
N HIS A 255 -14.88 -18.66 -5.06
CA HIS A 255 -15.15 -19.81 -4.20
C HIS A 255 -14.11 -20.94 -4.36
N ARG A 256 -13.57 -21.11 -5.58
CA ARG A 256 -12.61 -22.17 -5.89
C ARG A 256 -11.19 -21.85 -5.43
N SER A 257 -10.72 -20.62 -5.63
CA SER A 257 -9.30 -20.25 -5.42
C SER A 257 -9.07 -19.01 -4.57
N GLY A 258 -10.13 -18.32 -4.12
CA GLY A 258 -10.04 -17.04 -3.41
C GLY A 258 -9.83 -15.82 -4.33
N GLU A 259 -9.79 -16.02 -5.65
CA GLU A 259 -9.45 -15.00 -6.64
C GLU A 259 -10.32 -15.13 -7.91
N PRO A 260 -10.50 -14.04 -8.69
CA PRO A 260 -9.95 -12.70 -8.50
C PRO A 260 -10.70 -11.85 -7.46
N GLY A 261 -10.03 -10.86 -6.89
CA GLY A 261 -10.67 -9.80 -6.10
C GLY A 261 -11.43 -8.77 -6.96
N PHE A 262 -12.01 -7.76 -6.32
CA PHE A 262 -12.68 -6.64 -6.99
C PHE A 262 -12.04 -5.31 -6.61
N ILE A 263 -11.86 -4.44 -7.59
CA ILE A 263 -11.56 -3.02 -7.41
C ILE A 263 -12.62 -2.22 -8.15
N PHE A 264 -13.42 -1.44 -7.43
CA PHE A 264 -14.41 -0.55 -8.04
C PHE A 264 -13.72 0.69 -8.59
N ILE A 265 -13.20 0.62 -9.81
CA ILE A 265 -12.27 1.61 -10.36
C ILE A 265 -12.92 2.99 -10.57
N ASP A 266 -14.22 3.01 -10.85
CA ASP A 266 -14.98 4.25 -10.98
C ASP A 266 -15.19 4.91 -9.61
N GLU A 267 -15.46 4.12 -8.56
CA GLU A 267 -15.55 4.59 -7.18
C GLU A 267 -14.24 5.23 -6.70
N VAL A 268 -13.13 4.54 -6.97
CA VAL A 268 -11.76 5.00 -6.67
C VAL A 268 -11.51 6.37 -7.30
N ASN A 269 -11.80 6.52 -8.60
CA ASN A 269 -11.50 7.76 -9.30
C ASN A 269 -12.52 8.87 -9.02
N ARG A 270 -13.75 8.53 -8.60
CA ARG A 270 -14.73 9.51 -8.12
C ARG A 270 -14.27 10.22 -6.85
N HIS A 271 -13.53 9.52 -6.00
CA HIS A 271 -12.96 10.03 -4.75
C HIS A 271 -11.46 10.33 -4.83
N ASN A 272 -10.88 10.41 -6.03
CA ASN A 272 -9.47 10.72 -6.21
C ASN A 272 -9.19 12.21 -5.91
N PRO A 273 -8.51 12.56 -4.80
CA PRO A 273 -8.24 13.95 -4.44
C PRO A 273 -7.19 14.61 -5.35
N THR A 274 -6.47 13.81 -6.15
CA THR A 274 -5.38 14.23 -7.03
C THR A 274 -5.69 13.95 -8.50
N LEU A 275 -6.97 14.02 -8.88
CA LEU A 275 -7.44 13.84 -10.26
C LEU A 275 -6.71 14.73 -11.28
N HIS A 276 -6.24 15.91 -10.87
CA HIS A 276 -5.45 16.83 -11.68
C HIS A 276 -4.04 16.32 -12.03
N VAL A 277 -3.52 15.31 -11.31
CA VAL A 277 -2.26 14.62 -11.60
C VAL A 277 -2.51 13.45 -12.57
N GLY A 278 -3.60 12.71 -12.37
CA GLY A 278 -3.99 11.60 -13.24
C GLY A 278 -5.06 10.71 -12.62
N LEU A 279 -5.40 9.64 -13.34
CA LEU A 279 -6.29 8.58 -12.86
C LEU A 279 -5.51 7.50 -12.13
N MET A 280 -6.07 7.00 -11.04
CA MET A 280 -5.56 5.81 -10.38
C MET A 280 -6.01 4.61 -11.20
N THR A 281 -5.07 3.85 -11.74
CA THR A 281 -5.34 2.76 -12.70
C THR A 281 -5.26 1.38 -12.06
N SER A 282 -4.51 1.26 -10.97
CA SER A 282 -4.35 0.00 -10.25
C SER A 282 -4.22 0.24 -8.75
N THR A 283 -3.96 -0.83 -7.99
CA THR A 283 -3.64 -0.78 -6.57
C THR A 283 -2.26 -1.35 -6.33
N ASN A 284 -1.71 -1.10 -5.14
CA ASN A 284 -0.59 -1.90 -4.66
C ASN A 284 -0.96 -3.39 -4.48
N GLN A 285 0.04 -4.21 -4.10
CA GLN A 285 -0.08 -5.66 -3.99
C GLN A 285 -1.26 -6.15 -3.12
N CYS A 286 -1.60 -5.41 -2.06
CA CYS A 286 -2.62 -5.81 -1.08
C CYS A 286 -3.97 -5.10 -1.27
N GLY A 287 -4.10 -4.20 -2.25
CA GLY A 287 -5.37 -3.56 -2.62
C GLY A 287 -5.77 -2.33 -1.81
N GLU A 288 -5.07 -2.01 -0.73
CA GLU A 288 -5.43 -0.93 0.21
C GLU A 288 -5.07 0.47 -0.29
N GLN A 289 -4.18 0.58 -1.27
CA GLN A 289 -3.83 1.86 -1.89
C GLN A 289 -4.08 1.80 -3.39
N PRO A 290 -5.16 2.44 -3.88
CA PRO A 290 -5.27 2.83 -5.27
C PRO A 290 -4.22 3.90 -5.59
N LEU A 291 -3.49 3.71 -6.68
CA LEU A 291 -2.31 4.49 -7.01
C LEU A 291 -2.30 4.92 -8.48
N LEU A 292 -1.75 6.11 -8.72
CA LEU A 292 -1.39 6.60 -10.04
C LEU A 292 -0.20 5.78 -10.60
N PRO A 293 -0.01 5.77 -11.92
CA PRO A 293 1.23 5.29 -12.52
C PRO A 293 2.48 5.96 -11.91
N TYR A 294 3.49 5.15 -11.58
CA TYR A 294 4.73 5.54 -10.87
C TYR A 294 4.54 6.07 -9.44
N GLU A 295 3.35 6.01 -8.87
CA GLU A 295 3.13 6.42 -7.48
C GLU A 295 3.58 5.32 -6.49
N ALA A 296 3.97 5.75 -5.30
CA ALA A 296 4.49 4.91 -4.23
C ALA A 296 3.55 4.85 -3.02
N CYS A 297 3.61 3.73 -2.31
CA CYS A 297 2.81 3.46 -1.12
C CYS A 297 3.61 3.79 0.16
N ASN A 298 3.25 4.89 0.84
CA ASN A 298 3.89 5.34 2.09
C ASN A 298 2.96 5.13 3.29
N LEU A 299 3.10 4.00 3.99
CA LEU A 299 2.14 3.58 5.02
C LEU A 299 2.72 3.61 6.43
N GLY A 300 1.83 3.86 7.39
CA GLY A 300 2.05 3.58 8.81
C GLY A 300 0.72 3.30 9.50
N SER A 301 0.77 2.57 10.62
CA SER A 301 -0.43 2.13 11.34
C SER A 301 -0.43 2.61 12.77
N VAL A 302 -1.55 3.19 13.19
CA VAL A 302 -1.84 3.55 14.58
C VAL A 302 -2.38 2.32 15.32
N VAL A 303 -1.90 2.05 16.54
CA VAL A 303 -2.25 0.87 17.34
C VAL A 303 -3.42 1.20 18.27
N LEU A 304 -4.65 1.00 17.80
CA LEU A 304 -5.86 1.54 18.43
C LEU A 304 -6.07 1.13 19.89
N ASN A 305 -5.69 -0.10 20.25
CA ASN A 305 -5.86 -0.57 21.63
C ASN A 305 -4.94 0.15 22.64
N LYS A 306 -3.88 0.82 22.18
CA LYS A 306 -3.03 1.68 23.04
C LYS A 306 -3.75 2.93 23.55
N PHE A 307 -4.89 3.28 22.98
CA PHE A 307 -5.66 4.46 23.35
C PHE A 307 -6.86 4.13 24.23
N VAL A 308 -7.03 2.88 24.67
CA VAL A 308 -8.03 2.53 25.68
C VAL A 308 -7.41 2.70 27.07
N PHE A 309 -8.06 3.47 27.93
CA PHE A 309 -7.62 3.67 29.31
C PHE A 309 -7.65 2.36 30.09
N GLU A 310 -6.52 1.96 30.69
CA GLU A 310 -6.42 0.73 31.48
C GLU A 310 -7.32 0.74 32.72
N ASP A 311 -7.54 1.91 33.32
CA ASP A 311 -8.32 2.14 34.53
C ASP A 311 -9.82 2.36 34.28
N LYS A 312 -10.25 2.46 33.00
CA LYS A 312 -11.64 2.74 32.62
C LYS A 312 -12.25 1.62 31.78
N LYS A 313 -12.17 0.38 32.27
CA LYS A 313 -12.71 -0.82 31.58
C LYS A 313 -14.08 -1.28 32.08
N ASP A 314 -14.63 -0.62 33.10
CA ASP A 314 -15.95 -0.95 33.65
C ASP A 314 -17.06 -0.75 32.59
N LYS A 315 -18.07 -1.62 32.60
CA LYS A 315 -19.22 -1.58 31.69
C LYS A 315 -20.08 -0.34 31.90
N ASP A 316 -20.09 0.23 33.09
CA ASP A 316 -20.90 1.42 33.42
C ASP A 316 -20.31 2.73 32.87
N ILE A 317 -19.03 2.73 32.49
CA ILE A 317 -18.39 3.89 31.87
C ILE A 317 -18.80 3.94 30.39
N PRO A 318 -19.24 5.10 29.85
CA PRO A 318 -19.51 5.24 28.42
C PRO A 318 -18.28 4.94 27.57
N VAL A 319 -18.45 4.23 26.46
CA VAL A 319 -17.35 3.84 25.54
C VAL A 319 -16.44 5.02 25.20
N ASP A 320 -17.03 6.19 24.97
CA ASP A 320 -16.30 7.39 24.58
C ASP A 320 -15.30 7.87 25.65
N GLU A 321 -15.64 7.68 26.93
CA GLU A 321 -14.81 8.07 28.06
C GLU A 321 -13.69 7.06 28.36
N LYS A 322 -13.77 5.87 27.75
CA LYS A 322 -12.74 4.83 27.82
C LYS A 322 -11.62 5.05 26.81
N ILE A 323 -11.82 5.92 25.82
CA ILE A 323 -10.86 6.17 24.75
C ILE A 323 -10.14 7.50 24.99
N ASN A 324 -8.81 7.48 24.90
CA ASN A 324 -7.95 8.65 25.02
C ASN A 324 -7.84 9.37 23.66
N TRP A 325 -8.88 10.13 23.31
CA TRP A 325 -8.95 10.88 22.06
C TRP A 325 -7.84 11.93 21.93
N ASP A 326 -7.46 12.60 23.02
CA ASP A 326 -6.39 13.61 23.00
C ASP A 326 -5.03 12.98 22.63
N ARG A 327 -4.74 11.79 23.18
CA ARG A 327 -3.52 11.06 22.82
C ARG A 327 -3.58 10.53 21.39
N LEU A 328 -4.75 10.07 20.94
CA LEU A 328 -4.94 9.63 19.56
C LEU A 328 -4.71 10.78 18.57
N GLU A 329 -5.24 11.98 18.84
CA GLU A 329 -5.01 13.18 18.02
C GLU A 329 -3.52 13.49 17.93
N TYR A 330 -2.82 13.52 19.07
CA TYR A 330 -1.37 13.74 19.08
C TYR A 330 -0.62 12.72 18.20
N VAL A 331 -0.89 11.42 18.38
CA VAL A 331 -0.18 10.37 17.62
C VAL A 331 -0.48 10.47 16.13
N VAL A 332 -1.74 10.70 15.74
CA VAL A 332 -2.15 10.80 14.34
C VAL A 332 -1.50 12.01 13.66
N THR A 333 -1.49 13.19 14.30
CA THR A 333 -0.83 14.38 13.75
C THR A 333 0.68 14.19 13.62
N VAL A 334 1.33 13.57 14.61
CA VAL A 334 2.77 13.27 14.53
C VAL A 334 3.07 12.20 13.47
N ALA A 335 2.19 11.20 13.31
CA ALA A 335 2.31 10.18 12.27
C ALA A 335 2.17 10.74 10.85
N ALA A 336 1.29 11.72 10.63
CA ALA A 336 1.15 12.39 9.35
C ALA A 336 2.44 13.13 8.97
N HIS A 337 3.02 13.89 9.91
CA HIS A 337 4.33 14.55 9.73
C HIS A 337 5.44 13.52 9.50
N PHE A 338 5.47 12.42 10.26
CA PHE A 338 6.43 11.35 10.07
C PHE A 338 6.38 10.76 8.66
N LEU A 339 5.18 10.40 8.17
CA LEU A 339 5.02 9.81 6.84
C LEU A 339 5.29 10.81 5.72
N ASP A 340 4.91 12.08 5.85
CA ASP A 340 5.30 13.10 4.85
C ASP A 340 6.82 13.23 4.76
N ASN A 341 7.50 13.24 5.91
CA ASN A 341 8.95 13.26 5.95
C ASN A 341 9.59 12.03 5.28
N THR A 342 8.99 10.84 5.40
CA THR A 342 9.49 9.64 4.72
C THR A 342 9.58 9.82 3.21
N ILE A 343 8.65 10.56 2.58
CA ILE A 343 8.67 10.85 1.14
C ILE A 343 9.93 11.63 0.74
N THR A 344 10.34 12.58 1.59
CA THR A 344 11.47 13.46 1.34
C THR A 344 12.79 12.70 1.39
N VAL A 345 12.98 11.85 2.41
CA VAL A 345 14.23 11.10 2.63
C VAL A 345 14.28 9.75 1.89
N ALA A 346 13.16 9.28 1.34
CA ALA A 346 13.11 8.07 0.55
C ALA A 346 13.97 8.17 -0.71
N HIS A 347 14.63 7.07 -1.05
CA HIS A 347 15.37 6.92 -2.29
C HIS A 347 14.43 6.43 -3.41
N HIS A 348 14.05 7.35 -4.29
CA HIS A 348 13.21 7.06 -5.45
C HIS A 348 14.07 6.48 -6.58
N LEU A 349 13.95 5.18 -6.82
CA LEU A 349 14.83 4.42 -7.72
C LEU A 349 14.66 4.77 -9.21
N LEU A 350 13.55 5.43 -9.56
CA LEU A 350 13.23 5.87 -10.90
C LEU A 350 12.87 7.37 -10.87
N PRO A 351 13.36 8.20 -11.81
CA PRO A 351 13.02 9.63 -11.84
C PRO A 351 11.52 9.91 -11.94
N GLN A 352 10.76 9.05 -12.64
CA GLN A 352 9.31 9.17 -12.78
C GLN A 352 8.58 8.98 -11.44
N ILE A 353 9.11 8.11 -10.58
CA ILE A 353 8.58 7.91 -9.23
C ILE A 353 8.82 9.18 -8.41
N GLU A 354 10.03 9.74 -8.47
CA GLU A 354 10.34 10.97 -7.74
C GLU A 354 9.42 12.12 -8.14
N GLU A 355 9.19 12.31 -9.44
CA GLU A 355 8.30 13.34 -9.95
C GLU A 355 6.87 13.21 -9.40
N ILE A 356 6.26 12.02 -9.51
CA ILE A 356 4.89 11.80 -9.04
C ILE A 356 4.80 11.90 -7.52
N VAL A 357 5.71 11.24 -6.80
CA VAL A 357 5.63 11.12 -5.34
C VAL A 357 6.02 12.43 -4.64
N LYS A 358 7.09 13.11 -5.05
CA LYS A 358 7.53 14.36 -4.39
C LYS A 358 6.80 15.59 -4.91
N HIS A 359 6.51 15.66 -6.22
CA HIS A 359 6.04 16.90 -6.87
C HIS A 359 4.58 16.81 -7.32
N GLY A 360 4.05 15.61 -7.54
CA GLY A 360 2.65 15.38 -7.91
C GLY A 360 1.69 15.45 -6.74
N ASN A 361 1.89 14.65 -5.68
CA ASN A 361 0.87 14.51 -4.63
C ASN A 361 1.34 14.29 -3.18
N ARG A 362 2.55 13.77 -2.94
CA ARG A 362 3.03 13.39 -1.60
C ARG A 362 2.06 12.49 -0.81
N LYS A 363 1.48 11.49 -1.48
CA LYS A 363 0.50 10.59 -0.87
C LYS A 363 1.09 9.80 0.31
N ILE A 364 0.36 9.81 1.43
CA ILE A 364 0.60 9.00 2.62
C ILE A 364 -0.66 8.18 2.96
N GLY A 365 -0.48 7.08 3.68
CA GLY A 365 -1.59 6.25 4.17
C GLY A 365 -1.43 5.94 5.66
N ILE A 366 -2.20 6.62 6.50
CA ILE A 366 -2.34 6.30 7.91
C ILE A 366 -3.43 5.24 8.06
N GLY A 367 -3.02 4.02 8.34
CA GLY A 367 -3.91 2.91 8.68
C GLY A 367 -4.04 2.71 10.19
N VAL A 368 -4.74 1.63 10.54
CA VAL A 368 -4.92 1.22 11.93
C VAL A 368 -4.60 -0.27 12.10
N MET A 369 -4.14 -0.63 13.29
CA MET A 369 -4.06 -2.00 13.77
C MET A 369 -4.56 -2.08 15.21
N GLY A 370 -4.77 -3.28 15.74
CA GLY A 370 -5.32 -3.45 17.09
C GLY A 370 -6.81 -3.10 17.21
N TRP A 371 -7.56 -3.01 16.10
CA TRP A 371 -9.02 -2.76 16.13
C TRP A 371 -9.77 -3.85 16.91
N ALA A 372 -9.49 -5.12 16.63
CA ALA A 372 -10.11 -6.23 17.35
C ALA A 372 -9.74 -6.21 18.84
N ASP A 373 -8.49 -5.89 19.17
CA ASP A 373 -8.05 -5.77 20.57
C ASP A 373 -8.72 -4.60 21.28
N MET A 374 -8.88 -3.45 20.60
CA MET A 374 -9.62 -2.30 21.13
C MET A 374 -11.07 -2.70 21.45
N LEU A 375 -11.74 -3.39 20.53
CA LEU A 375 -13.10 -3.90 20.76
C LEU A 375 -13.15 -4.89 21.93
N TYR A 376 -12.16 -5.78 22.06
CA TYR A 376 -12.07 -6.70 23.20
C TYR A 376 -11.91 -5.95 24.52
N GLU A 377 -11.06 -4.93 24.59
CA GLU A 377 -10.87 -4.11 25.78
C GLU A 377 -12.12 -3.28 26.14
N LEU A 378 -12.90 -2.90 25.13
CA LEU A 378 -14.18 -2.19 25.30
C LEU A 378 -15.37 -3.13 25.54
N SER A 379 -15.17 -4.46 25.47
CA SER A 379 -16.22 -5.48 25.54
C SER A 379 -17.30 -5.37 24.45
N ILE A 380 -16.92 -4.94 23.24
CA ILE A 380 -17.82 -4.77 22.10
C ILE A 380 -17.64 -5.94 21.11
N PRO A 381 -18.68 -6.67 20.72
CA PRO A 381 -18.57 -7.72 19.70
C PRO A 381 -18.22 -7.14 18.32
N TYR A 382 -17.28 -7.75 17.61
CA TYR A 382 -16.85 -7.30 16.28
C TYR A 382 -18.01 -7.20 15.27
N ASN A 383 -18.92 -8.16 15.32
CA ASN A 383 -20.08 -8.26 14.43
C ASN A 383 -21.32 -7.53 14.99
N SER A 384 -21.14 -6.32 15.52
CA SER A 384 -22.22 -5.53 16.11
C SER A 384 -22.35 -4.16 15.45
N GLN A 385 -23.55 -3.57 15.54
CA GLN A 385 -23.79 -2.20 15.08
C GLN A 385 -22.96 -1.18 15.86
N GLU A 386 -22.78 -1.41 17.16
CA GLU A 386 -21.94 -0.58 18.02
C GLU A 386 -20.47 -0.55 17.55
N ALA A 387 -19.92 -1.69 17.13
CA ALA A 387 -18.58 -1.75 16.53
C ALA A 387 -18.49 -0.94 15.22
N LEU A 388 -19.52 -0.99 14.37
CA LEU A 388 -19.57 -0.21 13.12
C LEU A 388 -19.61 1.30 13.40
N GLU A 389 -20.48 1.74 14.31
CA GLU A 389 -20.58 3.15 14.71
C GLU A 389 -19.27 3.68 15.31
N LEU A 390 -18.62 2.86 16.14
CA LEU A 390 -17.31 3.21 16.68
C LEU A 390 -16.22 3.25 15.60
N ALA A 391 -16.24 2.31 14.64
CA ALA A 391 -15.30 2.31 13.52
C ALA A 391 -15.43 3.58 12.67
N GLU A 392 -16.67 4.00 12.35
CA GLU A 392 -16.95 5.24 11.64
C GLU A 392 -16.43 6.46 12.43
N LYS A 393 -16.69 6.51 13.74
CA LYS A 393 -16.22 7.59 14.61
C LYS A 393 -14.69 7.67 14.65
N VAL A 394 -14.02 6.53 14.86
CA VAL A 394 -12.55 6.45 14.93
C VAL A 394 -11.92 6.85 13.59
N MET A 395 -12.39 6.29 12.47
CA MET A 395 -11.81 6.61 11.17
C MET A 395 -12.10 8.05 10.75
N LYS A 396 -13.29 8.59 11.07
CA LYS A 396 -13.57 10.01 10.88
C LYS A 396 -12.63 10.89 11.70
N PHE A 397 -12.42 10.55 12.97
CA PHE A 397 -11.50 11.29 13.83
C PHE A 397 -10.07 11.30 13.29
N ILE A 398 -9.56 10.13 12.88
CA ILE A 398 -8.22 10.02 12.27
C ILE A 398 -8.12 10.88 11.01
N ASN A 399 -9.12 10.82 10.13
CA ASN A 399 -9.13 11.59 8.88
C ASN A 399 -9.26 13.11 9.08
N ASP A 400 -9.95 13.56 10.14
CA ASP A 400 -10.11 14.99 10.42
C ASP A 400 -8.85 15.60 11.09
N LYS A 401 -8.03 14.78 11.75
CA LYS A 401 -6.91 15.22 12.61
C LYS A 401 -5.51 14.93 12.04
N GLY A 402 -5.38 13.93 11.17
CA GLY A 402 -4.16 13.58 10.45
C GLY A 402 -4.22 14.08 9.03
#